data_AF-A0A519JM48-F1
#
_entry.id   AF-A0A519JM48-F1
#
_cell.length_a   1.000
_cell.length_b   1.000
_cell.length_c   1.000
_cell.angle_alpha   90.00
_cell.angle_beta   90.00
_cell.angle_gamma   90.00
#
_symmetry.space_group_name_H-M   'P 1'
#
loop_
_entity.id
_entity.type
_entity.pdbx_description
1 polymer ?
#
loop_
_entity_poly.entity_id
_entity_poly.type
_entity_poly.pdbx_seq_one_letter_code
_entity_poly.pdbx_strand_id
1 'polypeptide(L)'
;YFTVLIELFWGKERIMEVYLNSIEMGPNVYGAQAAAHHWFQRSAAVLTDEQSAAIASILPNPRKFKAKNSSAYIQRRKGRIAKHMRYVKLEY
;
A
#
# COMPACT_ATOMS: atom_id res chain seq x y z
N TYR A 1 -7.26 -4.32 23.74
CA TYR A 1 -8.43 -5.23 23.77
C TYR A 1 -8.92 -5.57 22.37
N PHE A 2 -9.33 -4.60 21.53
CA PHE A 2 -9.83 -4.86 20.17
C PHE A 2 -8.87 -5.64 19.25
N THR A 3 -7.56 -5.37 19.30
CA THR A 3 -6.55 -6.08 18.49
C THR A 3 -6.57 -7.59 18.73
N VAL A 4 -6.68 -8.04 19.98
CA VAL A 4 -6.67 -9.47 20.33
C VAL A 4 -7.91 -10.17 19.79
N LEU A 5 -9.09 -9.53 19.91
CA LEU A 5 -10.33 -10.09 19.36
C LEU A 5 -10.28 -10.22 17.84
N ILE A 6 -9.77 -9.20 17.15
CA ILE A 6 -9.67 -9.21 15.68
C ILE A 6 -8.74 -10.35 15.21
N GLU A 7 -7.61 -10.55 15.88
CA GLU A 7 -6.68 -11.64 15.52
C GLU A 7 -7.21 -13.05 15.84
N LEU A 8 -8.14 -13.19 16.80
CA LEU A 8 -8.78 -14.46 17.12
C LEU A 8 -9.89 -14.83 16.14
N PHE A 9 -10.64 -13.84 15.65
CA PHE A 9 -11.77 -14.08 14.75
C PHE A 9 -11.41 -13.99 13.26
N TRP A 10 -10.40 -13.20 12.88
CA TRP A 10 -10.00 -12.99 11.49
C TRP A 10 -8.57 -13.49 11.24
N GLY A 11 -8.38 -14.21 10.13
CA GLY A 11 -7.04 -14.56 9.64
C GLY A 11 -6.22 -13.32 9.26
N LYS A 12 -4.88 -13.44 9.24
CA LYS A 12 -3.96 -12.32 8.91
C LYS A 12 -4.26 -11.69 7.54
N GLU A 13 -4.65 -12.49 6.56
CA GLU A 13 -5.04 -12.02 5.22
C GLU A 13 -6.26 -11.08 5.28
N ARG A 14 -7.29 -11.46 6.03
CA ARG A 14 -8.52 -10.67 6.16
C ARG A 14 -8.26 -9.34 6.85
N ILE A 15 -7.42 -9.34 7.88
CA ILE A 15 -7.00 -8.12 8.58
C ILE A 15 -6.30 -7.18 7.59
N MET A 16 -5.38 -7.70 6.77
CA MET A 16 -4.66 -6.91 5.78
C MET A 16 -5.58 -6.37 4.68
N GLU A 17 -6.52 -7.18 4.19
CA GLU A 17 -7.49 -6.77 3.18
C GLU A 17 -8.35 -5.60 3.67
N VAL A 18 -8.92 -5.71 4.88
CA VAL A 18 -9.75 -4.66 5.47
C VAL A 18 -8.93 -3.39 5.72
N TYR A 19 -7.70 -3.54 6.23
CA TYR A 19 -6.79 -2.41 6.42
C TYR A 19 -6.52 -1.69 5.09
N LEU A 20 -6.08 -2.42 4.06
CA LEU A 20 -5.73 -1.83 2.76
C LEU A 20 -6.91 -1.21 2.04
N ASN A 21 -8.14 -1.64 2.30
CA ASN A 21 -9.35 -1.04 1.74
C ASN A 21 -9.86 0.17 2.53
N SER A 22 -9.45 0.35 3.79
CA SER A 22 -9.95 1.42 4.66
C SER A 22 -9.04 2.66 4.74
N ILE A 23 -7.75 2.55 4.38
CA ILE A 23 -6.81 3.67 4.55
C ILE A 23 -6.84 4.66 3.38
N GLU A 24 -6.55 5.92 3.69
CA GLU A 24 -6.35 6.97 2.69
C GLU A 24 -4.98 6.78 2.00
N MET A 25 -4.96 6.80 0.67
CA MET A 25 -3.77 6.59 -0.19
C MET A 25 -3.57 7.74 -1.19
N GLY A 26 -4.24 8.86 -0.95
CA GLY A 26 -4.22 10.10 -1.72
C GLY A 26 -5.36 10.99 -1.26
N PRO A 27 -5.39 12.29 -1.61
CA PRO A 27 -6.48 13.18 -1.19
C PRO A 27 -7.85 12.62 -1.58
N ASN A 28 -8.64 12.19 -0.59
CA ASN A 28 -9.95 11.54 -0.76
C ASN A 28 -9.92 10.22 -1.57
N VAL A 29 -8.79 9.53 -1.61
CA VAL A 29 -8.62 8.23 -2.28
C VAL A 29 -8.47 7.16 -1.22
N TYR A 30 -9.49 6.32 -1.05
CA TYR A 30 -9.52 5.28 -0.03
C TYR A 30 -9.47 3.90 -0.66
N GLY A 31 -8.59 3.07 -0.13
CA GLY A 31 -8.47 1.69 -0.56
C GLY A 31 -7.47 1.45 -1.71
N ALA A 32 -6.93 0.24 -1.75
CA ALA A 32 -5.91 -0.16 -2.72
C ALA A 32 -6.38 -0.05 -4.18
N GLN A 33 -7.63 -0.46 -4.48
CA GLN A 33 -8.18 -0.39 -5.83
C GLN A 33 -8.31 1.06 -6.31
N ALA A 34 -8.87 1.95 -5.48
CA ALA A 34 -9.00 3.36 -5.82
C ALA A 34 -7.63 4.01 -6.02
N ALA A 35 -6.64 3.67 -5.19
CA ALA A 35 -5.27 4.15 -5.31
C ALA A 35 -4.60 3.71 -6.62
N ALA A 36 -4.78 2.43 -7.01
CA ALA A 36 -4.27 1.89 -8.26
C ALA A 36 -4.80 2.66 -9.48
N HIS A 37 -6.11 2.93 -9.51
CA HIS A 37 -6.73 3.72 -10.56
C HIS A 37 -6.27 5.18 -10.53
N HIS A 38 -6.23 5.81 -9.35
CA HIS A 38 -5.87 7.21 -9.20
C HIS A 38 -4.43 7.51 -9.64
N TRP A 39 -3.46 6.68 -9.22
CA TRP A 39 -2.04 6.94 -9.48
C TRP A 39 -1.54 6.35 -10.80
N PHE A 40 -2.11 5.23 -11.26
CA PHE A 40 -1.58 4.45 -12.38
C PHE A 40 -2.60 4.05 -13.43
N GLN A 41 -3.89 4.40 -13.27
CA GLN A 41 -4.98 4.01 -14.18
C GLN A 41 -5.03 2.50 -14.44
N ARG A 42 -4.75 1.70 -13.40
CA ARG A 42 -4.72 0.24 -13.44
C ARG A 42 -5.54 -0.36 -12.32
N SER A 43 -5.97 -1.60 -12.50
CA SER A 43 -6.54 -2.39 -11.41
C SER A 43 -5.44 -2.78 -10.41
N ALA A 44 -5.77 -2.86 -9.11
CA ALA A 44 -4.80 -3.24 -8.07
C ALA A 44 -4.22 -4.64 -8.33
N ALA A 45 -5.01 -5.54 -8.92
CA ALA A 45 -4.61 -6.91 -9.25
C ALA A 45 -3.48 -6.99 -10.31
N VAL A 46 -3.23 -5.92 -11.08
CA VAL A 46 -2.23 -5.89 -12.17
C VAL A 46 -1.15 -4.84 -11.95
N LEU A 47 -1.04 -4.33 -10.72
CA LEU A 47 0.06 -3.43 -10.37
C LEU A 47 1.38 -4.20 -10.39
N THR A 48 2.41 -3.55 -10.92
CA THR A 48 3.78 -4.07 -10.81
C THR A 48 4.31 -3.85 -9.40
N ASP A 49 5.32 -4.61 -8.98
CA ASP A 49 5.98 -4.43 -7.67
C ASP A 49 6.44 -2.98 -7.45
N GLU A 50 6.93 -2.31 -8.50
CA GLU A 50 7.33 -0.91 -8.40
C GLU A 50 6.16 0.05 -8.17
N GLN A 51 5.00 -0.21 -8.80
CA GLN A 51 3.80 0.60 -8.62
C GLN A 51 3.21 0.37 -7.22
N SER A 52 3.17 -0.88 -6.75
CA SER A 52 2.79 -1.24 -5.40
C SER A 52 3.70 -0.59 -4.36
N ALA A 53 5.02 -0.65 -4.56
CA ALA A 53 6.01 0.03 -3.71
C ALA A 53 5.84 1.55 -3.72
N ALA A 54 5.44 2.14 -4.85
CA ALA A 54 5.19 3.58 -4.95
C ALA A 54 3.99 4.01 -4.09
N ILE A 55 2.87 3.27 -4.16
CA ILE A 55 1.70 3.53 -3.30
C ILE A 55 2.05 3.30 -1.83
N ALA A 56 2.76 2.21 -1.51
CA ALA A 56 3.19 1.94 -0.14
C ALA A 56 4.13 3.05 0.42
N SER A 57 4.93 3.68 -0.45
CA SER A 57 5.86 4.73 -0.03
C SER A 57 5.18 6.03 0.43
N ILE A 58 3.92 6.27 0.04
CA ILE A 58 3.19 7.50 0.37
C ILE A 58 2.28 7.38 1.60
N LEU A 59 2.01 6.16 2.08
CA LEU A 59 1.18 5.89 3.26
C LEU A 59 1.52 6.70 4.53
N PRO A 60 2.77 7.11 4.81
CA PRO A 60 3.05 7.93 6.00
C PRO A 60 2.42 9.33 5.93
N ASN A 61 2.22 9.88 4.73
CA ASN A 61 1.54 11.15 4.55
C ASN A 61 0.92 11.22 3.14
N PRO A 62 -0.18 10.48 2.89
CA PRO A 62 -0.76 10.30 1.56
C PRO A 62 -1.34 11.59 0.98
N ARG A 63 -1.60 12.60 1.83
CA ARG A 63 -2.11 13.92 1.42
C ARG A 63 -1.02 14.82 0.87
N LYS A 64 0.24 14.65 1.31
CA LYS A 64 1.40 15.44 0.84
C LYS A 64 2.27 14.71 -0.17
N PHE A 65 2.38 13.38 -0.04
CA PHE A 65 3.24 12.58 -0.88
C PHE A 65 2.51 12.09 -2.12
N LYS A 66 3.23 12.04 -3.24
CA LYS A 66 2.69 11.58 -4.52
C LYS A 66 3.34 10.26 -4.89
N ALA A 67 2.55 9.27 -5.33
CA ALA A 67 3.12 7.99 -5.78
C ALA A 67 3.71 8.08 -7.20
N LYS A 68 3.24 9.07 -7.99
CA LYS A 68 3.76 9.41 -9.32
C LYS A 68 4.40 10.80 -9.29
N ASN A 69 5.48 11.00 -10.05
CA ASN A 69 6.23 12.28 -10.11
C ASN A 69 6.61 12.79 -8.71
N SER A 70 7.16 11.88 -7.90
CA SER A 70 7.42 12.08 -6.48
C SER A 70 8.78 12.75 -6.22
N SER A 71 8.95 13.33 -5.04
CA SER A 71 10.24 13.91 -4.62
C SER A 71 11.35 12.85 -4.50
N ALA A 72 12.61 13.29 -4.49
CA ALA A 72 13.77 12.41 -4.32
C ALA A 72 13.70 11.60 -3.01
N TYR A 73 13.14 12.17 -1.94
CA TYR A 73 12.90 11.46 -0.68
C TYR A 73 11.97 10.26 -0.86
N ILE A 74 10.83 10.46 -1.54
CA ILE A 74 9.86 9.39 -1.79
C ILE A 74 10.43 8.35 -2.74
N GLN A 75 11.19 8.76 -3.76
CA GLN A 75 11.86 7.81 -4.67
C GLN A 75 12.86 6.91 -3.92
N ARG A 76 13.65 7.47 -2.98
CA ARG A 76 14.55 6.68 -2.13
C ARG A 76 13.77 5.70 -1.24
N ARG A 77 12.65 6.13 -0.67
CA ARG A 77 11.77 5.28 0.14
C ARG A 77 11.16 4.15 -0.69
N LYS A 78 10.63 4.45 -1.87
CA LYS A 78 10.13 3.46 -2.84
C LYS A 78 11.20 2.41 -3.15
N GLY A 79 12.42 2.85 -3.46
CA GLY A 79 13.54 1.93 -3.74
C GLY A 79 13.87 1.01 -2.57
N ARG A 80 13.81 1.51 -1.33
CA ARG A 80 13.95 0.67 -0.13
C ARG A 80 12.82 -0.36 -0.03
N ILE A 81 11.57 0.05 -0.21
CA ILE A 81 10.41 -0.86 -0.13
C ILE A 81 10.52 -1.95 -1.21
N ALA A 82 10.76 -1.57 -2.47
CA ALA A 82 10.92 -2.51 -3.57
C ALA A 82 12.07 -3.50 -3.34
N LYS A 83 13.18 -3.04 -2.73
CA LYS A 83 14.27 -3.93 -2.33
C LYS A 83 13.84 -4.93 -1.26
N HIS A 84 13.10 -4.49 -0.23
CA HIS A 84 12.63 -5.38 0.84
C HIS A 84 11.62 -6.41 0.32
N MET A 85 10.72 -6.02 -0.60
CA MET A 85 9.75 -6.95 -1.20
C MET A 85 10.41 -8.19 -1.82
N ARG A 86 11.60 -8.04 -2.42
CA ARG A 86 12.36 -9.16 -3.01
C ARG A 86 12.87 -10.18 -2.00
N TYR A 87 13.01 -9.79 -0.73
CA TYR A 87 13.54 -10.65 0.33
C TYR A 87 12.43 -11.26 1.19
N VAL A 88 11.19 -10.77 1.09
CA VAL A 88 10.06 -11.32 1.81
C VAL A 88 9.50 -12.50 1.03
N LYS A 89 9.61 -13.71 1.58
CA LYS A 89 8.84 -14.87 1.10
C LYS A 89 7.43 -14.76 1.67
N LEU A 90 6.44 -14.70 0.80
CA LEU A 90 5.05 -14.90 1.20
C LEU A 90 4.85 -16.41 1.36
N GLU A 91 4.75 -16.86 2.61
CA GLU A 91 4.23 -18.19 2.91
C GLU A 91 2.70 -18.07 2.85
N TYR A 92 2.10 -18.79 1.89
CA TYR A 92 0.65 -18.88 1.70
C TYR A 92 0.13 -20.10 2.44
#